data_AF-A0A225UKY3-F1
#
_entry.id   AF-A0A225UKY3-F1
#
_cell.length_a   1.000
_cell.length_b   1.000
_cell.length_c   1.000
_cell.angle_alpha   90.00
_cell.angle_beta   90.00
_cell.angle_gamma   90.00
#
_symmetry.space_group_name_H-M   'P 1'
#
loop_
_entity.id
_entity.type
_entity.pdbx_description
1 polymer ?
#
loop_
_entity_poly.entity_id
_entity_poly.type
_entity_poly.pdbx_seq_one_letter_code
_entity_poly.pdbx_strand_id
1 'polypeptide(L)'
;MEEAVTKQHAHPNTVFHRLKDLAKLYNKAPTTISNWINIYEETGTCQHAQQTTACKYTVGHRKWLCEFYTMQPLAYLDEAQEAFKHVHHLLISKSSVWWLSHECGQTRKVLVRRAMHIKERDVFRFVEELSQIDWSHSNLVFLDEVSFDNRGMGYALRGQTIAIRGGFQRKHRVSILAFIGVHGLIDYYDTQGTLIVSRFFNAAEILSTLRRFHSPKS
;
A
#
# COMPACT_ATOMS: atom_id res chain seq x y z
N MET A 1 -50.31 12.68 26.43
CA MET A 1 -50.45 12.14 27.78
C MET A 1 -49.25 11.24 28.02
N GLU A 2 -48.13 11.83 28.44
CA GLU A 2 -47.05 11.15 29.16
C GLU A 2 -46.45 12.24 30.05
N GLU A 3 -46.98 12.29 31.26
CA GLU A 3 -46.61 13.26 32.28
C GLU A 3 -45.19 12.98 32.77
N ALA A 4 -44.47 14.08 32.97
CA ALA A 4 -43.13 14.15 33.51
C ALA A 4 -42.98 13.27 34.76
N VAL A 5 -42.09 12.28 34.69
CA VAL A 5 -41.59 11.54 35.84
C VAL A 5 -40.98 12.55 36.81
N THR A 6 -41.68 12.76 37.92
CA THR A 6 -41.33 13.65 39.02
C THR A 6 -39.91 13.39 39.51
N LYS A 7 -39.06 14.42 39.41
CA LYS A 7 -37.70 14.48 39.97
C LYS A 7 -37.76 14.39 41.50
N GLN A 8 -37.79 13.19 42.05
CA GLN A 8 -37.33 12.95 43.42
C GLN A 8 -35.80 12.89 43.38
N HIS A 9 -35.15 14.00 43.70
CA HIS A 9 -33.71 13.99 43.94
C HIS A 9 -33.44 13.07 45.14
N ALA A 10 -32.75 11.97 44.89
CA ALA A 10 -32.29 11.07 45.95
C ALA A 10 -31.46 11.87 46.97
N HIS A 11 -31.63 11.55 48.25
CA HIS A 11 -30.88 12.18 49.34
C HIS A 11 -29.36 12.17 49.02
N PRO A 12 -28.60 13.26 49.26
CA PRO A 12 -27.20 13.37 48.84
C PRO A 12 -26.31 12.19 49.25
N ASN A 13 -26.56 11.63 50.44
CA ASN A 13 -25.86 10.44 50.92
C ASN A 13 -26.11 9.19 50.05
N THR A 14 -27.31 9.00 49.50
CA THR A 14 -27.67 7.87 48.63
C THR A 14 -26.95 7.94 47.29
N VAL A 15 -26.80 9.16 46.74
CA VAL A 15 -26.02 9.42 45.51
C VAL A 15 -24.54 9.13 45.75
N PHE A 16 -24.00 9.57 46.88
CA PHE A 16 -22.60 9.35 47.24
C PHE A 16 -22.25 7.87 47.49
N HIS A 17 -23.14 7.11 48.12
CA HIS A 17 -22.96 5.67 48.29
C HIS A 17 -22.94 4.93 46.94
N ARG A 18 -23.87 5.24 46.03
CA ARG A 18 -23.89 4.64 44.69
C ARG A 18 -22.67 5.03 43.85
N LEU A 19 -22.15 6.25 43.99
CA LEU A 19 -20.90 6.67 43.35
C LEU A 19 -19.69 5.84 43.78
N LYS A 20 -19.60 5.47 45.07
CA LYS A 20 -18.52 4.61 45.57
C LYS A 20 -18.60 3.19 45.00
N ASP A 21 -19.82 2.66 44.85
CA ASP A 21 -20.01 1.32 44.29
C ASP A 21 -19.69 1.28 42.79
N LEU A 22 -20.09 2.32 42.04
CA LEU A 22 -19.70 2.49 40.64
C LEU A 22 -18.17 2.69 40.49
N ALA A 23 -17.55 3.49 41.35
CA ALA A 23 -16.09 3.69 41.34
C ALA A 23 -15.32 2.37 41.54
N LYS A 24 -15.79 1.51 42.44
CA LYS A 24 -15.24 0.16 42.65
C LYS A 24 -15.45 -0.75 41.45
N LEU A 25 -16.67 -0.76 40.89
CA LEU A 25 -17.01 -1.60 39.73
C LEU A 25 -16.14 -1.27 38.50
N TYR A 26 -15.90 0.01 38.24
CA TYR A 26 -15.14 0.48 37.08
C TYR A 26 -13.64 0.66 37.36
N ASN A 27 -13.18 0.42 38.58
CA ASN A 27 -11.81 0.67 39.03
C ASN A 27 -11.32 2.09 38.66
N LYS A 28 -12.14 3.09 38.97
CA LYS A 28 -11.85 4.51 38.75
C LYS A 28 -12.03 5.31 40.04
N ALA A 29 -11.41 6.49 40.10
CA ALA A 29 -11.65 7.40 41.21
C ALA A 29 -13.13 7.87 41.20
N PRO A 30 -13.79 8.04 42.36
CA PRO A 30 -15.16 8.56 42.43
C PRO A 30 -15.33 9.90 41.71
N THR A 31 -14.28 10.74 41.72
CA THR A 31 -14.24 12.03 40.99
C THR A 31 -14.31 11.84 39.47
N THR A 32 -13.68 10.80 38.92
CA THR A 32 -13.76 10.49 37.48
C THR A 32 -15.16 10.06 37.09
N ILE A 33 -15.81 9.23 37.88
CA ILE A 33 -17.20 8.80 37.65
C ILE A 33 -18.15 9.99 37.75
N SER A 34 -17.97 10.86 38.76
CA SER A 34 -18.75 12.08 38.91
C SER A 34 -18.58 13.01 37.71
N ASN A 35 -17.36 13.19 37.20
CA ASN A 35 -17.10 14.00 36.03
C ASN A 35 -17.76 13.42 34.77
N TRP A 36 -17.75 12.10 34.59
CA TRP A 36 -18.44 11.46 33.46
C TRP A 36 -19.95 11.64 33.51
N ILE A 37 -20.56 11.52 34.71
CA ILE A 37 -21.99 11.76 34.90
C ILE A 37 -22.33 13.21 34.57
N ASN A 38 -21.56 14.17 35.10
CA ASN A 38 -21.79 15.60 34.82
C ASN A 38 -21.66 15.92 33.32
N ILE A 39 -20.63 15.39 32.65
CA ILE A 39 -20.45 15.58 31.19
C ILE A 39 -21.64 14.97 30.42
N TYR A 40 -22.14 13.82 30.85
CA TYR A 40 -23.29 13.17 30.23
C TYR A 40 -24.59 13.94 30.46
N GLU A 41 -24.82 14.46 31.67
CA GLU A 41 -25.99 15.29 31.99
C GLU A 41 -25.98 16.62 31.23
N GLU A 42 -24.80 17.21 30.99
CA GLU A 42 -24.65 18.47 30.26
C GLU A 42 -24.72 18.32 28.73
N THR A 43 -24.09 17.28 28.18
CA THR A 43 -23.90 17.15 26.71
C THR A 43 -24.70 16.02 26.08
N GLY A 44 -25.32 15.15 26.88
CA GLY A 44 -25.98 13.93 26.42
C GLY A 44 -25.02 12.86 25.87
N THR A 45 -23.70 13.08 25.94
CA THR A 45 -22.70 12.16 25.38
C THR A 45 -21.52 11.96 26.33
N CYS A 46 -20.90 10.78 26.30
CA CYS A 46 -19.68 10.49 27.07
C CYS A 46 -18.40 10.60 26.22
N GLN A 47 -18.39 11.43 25.17
CA GLN A 47 -17.24 11.54 24.29
C GLN A 47 -16.09 12.31 24.97
N HIS A 48 -14.86 11.89 24.70
CA HIS A 48 -13.69 12.65 25.10
C HIS A 48 -13.67 14.01 24.39
N ALA A 49 -13.30 15.07 25.11
CA ALA A 49 -13.08 16.39 24.52
C ALA A 49 -12.10 16.26 23.34
N GLN A 50 -12.57 16.61 22.14
CA GLN A 50 -11.71 16.65 20.97
C GLN A 50 -10.73 17.80 21.14
N GLN A 51 -9.46 17.48 21.39
CA GLN A 51 -8.40 18.48 21.30
C GLN A 51 -8.28 18.91 19.84
N THR A 52 -8.74 20.12 19.54
CA THR A 52 -8.45 20.80 18.27
C THR A 52 -6.98 21.20 18.32
N THR A 53 -6.09 20.25 18.04
CA THR A 53 -4.69 20.58 17.83
C THR A 53 -4.62 21.45 16.58
N ALA A 54 -4.10 22.67 16.72
CA ALA A 54 -3.87 23.57 15.60
C ALA A 54 -3.00 22.82 14.57
N CYS A 55 -3.59 22.45 13.43
CA CYS A 55 -2.90 21.64 12.44
C CYS A 55 -1.74 22.45 11.86
N LYS A 56 -0.51 22.08 12.21
CA LYS A 56 0.73 22.74 11.74
C LYS A 56 0.82 22.82 10.20
N TYR A 57 0.15 21.92 9.49
CA TYR A 57 0.16 21.86 8.03
C TYR A 57 -1.24 22.11 7.47
N THR A 58 -1.37 23.23 6.76
CA THR A 58 -2.62 23.64 6.12
C THR A 58 -2.99 22.70 4.96
N VAL A 59 -4.22 22.82 4.47
CA VAL A 59 -4.68 22.11 3.26
C VAL A 59 -3.81 22.48 2.04
N GLY A 60 -3.32 23.72 1.96
CA GLY A 60 -2.42 24.16 0.90
C GLY A 60 -1.09 23.40 0.89
N HIS A 61 -0.48 23.18 2.06
CA HIS A 61 0.75 22.39 2.19
C HIS A 61 0.56 20.94 1.73
N ARG A 62 -0.61 20.35 2.04
CA ARG A 62 -0.95 18.99 1.60
C ARG A 62 -1.09 18.95 0.08
N LYS A 63 -1.87 19.86 -0.49
CA LYS A 63 -2.07 19.94 -1.94
C LYS A 63 -0.75 20.08 -2.69
N TRP A 64 0.15 20.94 -2.21
CA TRP A 64 1.47 21.13 -2.80
C TRP A 64 2.30 19.84 -2.81
N LEU A 65 2.34 19.08 -1.71
CA LEU A 65 3.05 17.78 -1.68
C LEU A 65 2.47 16.79 -2.71
N CYS A 66 1.16 16.82 -2.91
CA CYS A 66 0.48 15.91 -3.81
C CYS A 66 0.71 16.30 -5.28
N GLU A 67 0.85 17.60 -5.58
CA GLU A 67 1.31 18.12 -6.87
C GLU A 67 2.80 17.80 -7.12
N PHE A 68 3.65 17.99 -6.11
CA PHE A 68 5.08 17.67 -6.19
C PHE A 68 5.31 16.21 -6.63
N TYR A 69 4.64 15.25 -5.98
CA TYR A 69 4.73 13.83 -6.36
C TYR A 69 4.03 13.48 -7.66
N THR A 70 3.14 14.34 -8.17
CA THR A 70 2.57 14.17 -9.51
C THR A 70 3.60 14.52 -10.58
N MET A 71 4.38 15.58 -10.35
CA MET A 71 5.46 16.00 -11.25
C MET A 71 6.71 15.13 -11.12
N GLN A 72 7.02 14.66 -9.91
CA GLN A 72 8.20 13.88 -9.59
C GLN A 72 7.85 12.63 -8.77
N PRO A 73 7.21 11.61 -9.38
CA PRO A 73 6.72 10.45 -8.64
C PRO A 73 7.82 9.53 -8.11
N LEU A 74 9.05 9.66 -8.60
CA LEU A 74 10.22 8.90 -8.10
C LEU A 74 10.99 9.63 -7.00
N ALA A 75 10.58 10.84 -6.63
CA ALA A 75 11.29 11.62 -5.63
C ALA A 75 11.29 10.91 -4.26
N TYR A 76 12.41 10.97 -3.55
CA TYR A 76 12.53 10.41 -2.21
C TYR A 76 11.89 11.33 -1.16
N LEU A 77 11.69 10.81 0.06
CA LEU A 77 11.08 11.57 1.16
C LEU A 77 11.95 12.75 1.63
N ASP A 78 13.27 12.64 1.52
CA ASP A 78 14.21 13.76 1.77
C ASP A 78 14.14 14.80 0.66
N GLU A 79 14.11 14.40 -0.61
CA GLU A 79 13.97 15.34 -1.72
C GLU A 79 12.68 16.16 -1.61
N ALA A 80 11.56 15.49 -1.29
CA ALA A 80 10.30 16.16 -1.01
C ALA A 80 10.39 17.07 0.23
N GLN A 81 11.11 16.64 1.28
CA GLN A 81 11.33 17.44 2.48
C GLN A 81 12.15 18.70 2.18
N GLU A 82 13.20 18.61 1.37
CA GLU A 82 14.05 19.73 0.97
C GLU A 82 13.28 20.71 0.07
N ALA A 83 12.57 20.20 -0.93
CA ALA A 83 11.72 21.02 -1.79
C ALA A 83 10.63 21.75 -0.99
N PHE A 84 10.00 21.07 -0.02
CA PHE A 84 9.00 21.68 0.85
C PHE A 84 9.60 22.82 1.70
N LYS A 85 10.79 22.61 2.28
CA LYS A 85 11.51 23.64 3.04
C LYS A 85 11.84 24.84 2.17
N HIS A 86 12.23 24.61 0.92
CA HIS A 86 12.59 25.68 0.00
C HIS A 86 11.38 26.54 -0.39
N VAL A 87 10.22 25.91 -0.64
CA VAL A 87 9.01 26.62 -1.11
C VAL A 87 8.24 27.28 0.03
N HIS A 88 8.06 26.60 1.15
CA HIS A 88 7.22 27.07 2.24
C HIS A 88 8.00 27.68 3.40
N HIS A 89 9.33 27.62 3.38
CA HIS A 89 10.21 28.08 4.47
C HIS A 89 9.86 27.45 5.84
N LEU A 90 9.27 26.25 5.82
CA LEU A 90 8.83 25.52 7.00
C LEU A 90 9.59 24.20 7.14
N LEU A 91 10.00 23.91 8.38
CA LEU A 91 10.61 22.63 8.71
C LEU A 91 9.54 21.54 8.85
N ILE A 92 9.63 20.54 7.97
CA ILE A 92 8.84 19.32 7.99
C ILE A 92 9.74 18.11 8.24
N SER A 93 9.26 17.09 8.96
CA SER A 93 9.98 15.82 9.16
C SER A 93 9.62 14.81 8.07
N LYS A 94 10.52 13.85 7.77
CA LYS A 94 10.24 12.77 6.79
C LYS A 94 8.94 12.01 7.12
N SER A 95 8.69 11.76 8.40
CA SER A 95 7.45 11.12 8.86
C SER A 95 6.21 11.97 8.55
N SER A 96 6.31 13.30 8.69
CA SER A 96 5.20 14.20 8.35
C SER A 96 4.95 14.23 6.84
N VAL A 97 6.01 14.28 6.02
CA VAL A 97 5.89 14.17 4.55
C VAL A 97 5.16 12.88 4.18
N TRP A 98 5.60 11.75 4.73
CA TRP A 98 4.97 10.46 4.49
C TRP A 98 3.49 10.45 4.88
N TRP A 99 3.15 10.93 6.09
CA TRP A 99 1.77 10.98 6.57
C TRP A 99 0.88 11.86 5.68
N LEU A 100 1.31 13.08 5.35
CA LEU A 100 0.53 14.01 4.53
C LEU A 100 0.35 13.47 3.10
N SER A 101 1.38 12.85 2.52
CA SER A 101 1.26 12.17 1.23
C SER A 101 0.28 10.99 1.29
N HIS A 102 0.30 10.24 2.38
CA HIS A 102 -0.60 9.11 2.57
C HIS A 102 -2.07 9.57 2.74
N GLU A 103 -2.33 10.70 3.40
CA GLU A 103 -3.67 11.31 3.47
C GLU A 103 -4.22 11.67 2.09
N CYS A 104 -3.37 12.10 1.16
CA CYS A 104 -3.75 12.32 -0.25
C CYS A 104 -3.89 11.02 -1.08
N GLY A 105 -3.73 9.84 -0.49
CA GLY A 105 -3.77 8.56 -1.20
C GLY A 105 -2.50 8.25 -2.03
N GLN A 106 -1.42 9.02 -1.86
CA GLN A 106 -0.16 8.81 -2.58
C GLN A 106 0.67 7.73 -1.88
N THR A 107 0.36 6.47 -2.15
CA THR A 107 1.17 5.34 -1.67
C THR A 107 2.36 5.11 -2.60
N ARG A 108 3.45 4.53 -2.08
CA ARG A 108 4.61 4.13 -2.90
C ARG A 108 4.22 3.30 -4.12
N LYS A 109 3.23 2.41 -3.98
CA LYS A 109 2.72 1.58 -5.09
C LYS A 109 2.08 2.44 -6.19
N VAL A 110 1.30 3.45 -5.81
CA VAL A 110 0.66 4.39 -6.75
C VAL A 110 1.72 5.24 -7.46
N LEU A 111 2.67 5.78 -6.71
CA LEU A 111 3.75 6.61 -7.24
C LEU A 111 4.64 5.86 -8.22
N VAL A 112 5.07 4.64 -7.88
CA VAL A 112 5.90 3.80 -8.76
C VAL A 112 5.16 3.44 -10.05
N ARG A 113 3.86 3.10 -9.98
CA ARG A 113 3.06 2.83 -11.19
C ARG A 113 2.95 4.06 -12.09
N ARG A 114 2.72 5.24 -11.50
CA ARG A 114 2.69 6.50 -12.26
C ARG A 114 4.03 6.79 -12.92
N ALA A 115 5.14 6.58 -12.21
CA ALA A 115 6.47 6.71 -12.77
C ALA A 115 6.73 5.76 -13.97
N MET A 116 6.26 4.51 -13.89
CA MET A 116 6.36 3.57 -15.01
C MET A 116 5.52 4.01 -16.22
N HIS A 117 4.34 4.60 -15.99
CA HIS A 117 3.45 5.06 -17.05
C HIS A 117 3.89 6.39 -17.70
N ILE A 118 4.89 7.09 -17.15
CA ILE A 118 5.27 8.45 -17.59
C ILE A 118 5.93 8.51 -18.98
N LYS A 119 6.19 7.39 -19.64
CA LYS A 119 6.65 7.42 -21.04
C LYS A 119 5.52 7.25 -22.03
N GLU A 120 4.47 8.06 -21.90
CA GLU A 120 3.34 8.10 -22.85
C GLU A 120 3.83 8.24 -24.30
N ARG A 121 4.88 9.04 -24.51
CA ARG A 121 5.58 9.16 -25.80
C ARG A 121 6.13 7.84 -26.32
N ASP A 122 6.72 7.00 -25.47
CA ASP A 122 7.24 5.69 -25.88
C ASP A 122 6.09 4.73 -26.18
N VAL A 123 4.97 4.82 -25.47
CA VAL A 123 3.76 4.04 -25.75
C VAL A 123 3.19 4.42 -27.12
N PHE A 124 3.03 5.72 -27.40
CA PHE A 124 2.56 6.19 -28.71
C PHE A 124 3.51 5.77 -29.84
N ARG A 125 4.83 5.95 -29.66
CA ARG A 125 5.83 5.50 -30.64
C ARG A 125 5.70 4.00 -30.90
N PHE A 126 5.60 3.19 -29.85
CA PHE A 126 5.50 1.73 -29.99
C PHE A 126 4.22 1.29 -30.72
N VAL A 127 3.09 1.93 -30.44
CA VAL A 127 1.82 1.63 -31.14
C VAL A 127 1.88 2.04 -32.61
N GLU A 128 2.49 3.18 -32.92
CA GLU A 128 2.69 3.63 -34.29
C GLU A 128 3.61 2.68 -35.07
N GLU A 129 4.75 2.31 -34.49
CA GLU A 129 5.68 1.31 -35.07
C GLU A 129 4.98 -0.04 -35.30
N LEU A 130 4.18 -0.52 -34.34
CA LEU A 130 3.39 -1.74 -34.50
C LEU A 130 2.36 -1.64 -35.62
N SER A 131 1.76 -0.47 -35.84
CA SER A 131 0.73 -0.28 -36.88
C SER A 131 1.28 -0.34 -38.31
N GLN A 132 2.59 -0.17 -38.47
CA GLN A 132 3.27 -0.24 -39.77
C GLN A 132 3.60 -1.67 -40.21
N ILE A 133 3.50 -2.64 -39.29
CA ILE A 133 3.77 -4.05 -39.56
C ILE A 133 2.44 -4.74 -39.88
N ASP A 134 2.40 -5.57 -40.93
CA ASP A 134 1.25 -6.42 -41.20
C ASP A 134 1.25 -7.61 -40.21
N TRP A 135 0.61 -7.40 -39.06
CA TRP A 135 0.48 -8.41 -38.01
C TRP A 135 -0.98 -8.80 -37.79
N SER A 136 -1.18 -10.07 -37.45
CA SER A 136 -2.45 -10.59 -36.97
C SER A 136 -2.27 -11.13 -35.56
N HIS A 137 -3.35 -11.25 -34.80
CA HIS A 137 -3.32 -11.84 -33.47
C HIS A 137 -2.65 -13.23 -33.48
N SER A 138 -2.89 -14.03 -34.51
CA SER A 138 -2.30 -15.37 -34.69
C SER A 138 -0.78 -15.36 -34.83
N ASN A 139 -0.19 -14.23 -35.25
CA ASN A 139 1.26 -14.12 -35.46
C ASN A 139 2.00 -13.68 -34.18
N LEU A 140 1.28 -13.19 -33.16
CA LEU A 140 1.86 -12.69 -31.92
C LEU A 140 2.28 -13.82 -30.97
N VAL A 141 3.46 -13.67 -30.38
CA VAL A 141 3.94 -14.48 -29.26
C VAL A 141 4.38 -13.52 -28.16
N PHE A 142 3.81 -13.70 -26.98
CA PHE A 142 4.21 -13.01 -25.77
C PHE A 142 5.28 -13.82 -25.05
N LEU A 143 6.31 -13.13 -24.59
CA LEU A 143 7.39 -13.70 -23.80
C LEU A 143 7.39 -13.02 -22.45
N ASP A 144 7.38 -13.81 -21.38
CA ASP A 144 7.56 -13.27 -20.03
C ASP A 144 8.37 -14.24 -19.16
N GLU A 145 9.17 -13.68 -18.26
CA GLU A 145 9.98 -14.43 -17.31
C GLU A 145 9.28 -14.47 -15.96
N VAL A 146 9.01 -15.68 -15.47
CA VAL A 146 8.57 -15.91 -14.09
C VAL A 146 9.69 -16.60 -13.34
N SER A 147 10.02 -16.11 -12.15
CA SER A 147 11.04 -16.73 -11.32
C SER A 147 10.50 -17.17 -9.97
N PHE A 148 10.89 -18.38 -9.58
CA PHE A 148 10.55 -18.99 -8.31
C PHE A 148 11.76 -18.95 -7.40
N ASP A 149 11.61 -18.23 -6.29
CA ASP A 149 12.55 -18.27 -5.18
C ASP A 149 11.89 -19.03 -4.02
N ASN A 150 12.65 -19.90 -3.35
CA ASN A 150 12.17 -20.65 -2.20
C ASN A 150 12.24 -19.81 -0.90
N ARG A 151 11.98 -18.51 -1.00
CA ARG A 151 11.83 -17.62 0.15
C ARG A 151 10.48 -17.90 0.81
N GLY A 152 10.52 -18.67 1.90
CA GLY A 152 9.39 -18.72 2.83
C GLY A 152 9.23 -17.39 3.56
N MET A 153 8.00 -16.89 3.66
CA MET A 153 7.66 -15.80 4.59
C MET A 153 7.26 -16.41 5.94
N GLY A 154 7.87 -15.93 7.02
CA GLY A 154 7.50 -16.31 8.39
C GLY A 154 6.95 -15.12 9.16
N TYR A 155 6.08 -15.39 10.11
CA TYR A 155 5.56 -14.38 11.03
C TYR A 155 6.31 -14.47 12.36
N ALA A 156 6.76 -13.33 12.89
CA ALA A 156 7.28 -13.20 14.25
C ALA A 156 6.89 -11.84 14.82
N LEU A 157 6.93 -11.73 16.15
CA LEU A 157 6.74 -10.44 16.82
C LEU A 157 7.84 -9.46 16.38
N ARG A 158 7.47 -8.18 16.25
CA ARG A 158 8.40 -7.13 15.80
C ARG A 158 9.62 -7.08 16.72
N GLY A 159 10.81 -7.20 16.13
CA GLY A 159 12.08 -7.22 16.87
C GLY A 159 12.54 -8.61 17.32
N GLN A 160 11.73 -9.65 17.12
CA GLN A 160 12.14 -11.04 17.36
C GLN A 160 12.60 -11.72 16.09
N THR A 161 13.58 -12.61 16.24
CA THR A 161 14.06 -13.46 15.15
C THR A 161 12.99 -14.50 14.80
N ILE A 162 12.69 -14.64 13.51
CA ILE A 162 11.78 -15.68 13.02
C ILE A 162 12.45 -17.04 13.21
N ALA A 163 11.89 -17.89 14.07
CA ALA A 163 12.29 -19.28 14.19
C ALA A 163 11.58 -20.12 13.12
N ILE A 164 12.28 -20.46 12.04
CA ILE A 164 11.76 -21.35 11.00
C ILE A 164 12.03 -22.79 11.44
N ARG A 165 10.98 -23.58 11.69
CA ARG A 165 11.11 -25.00 12.07
C ARG A 165 11.20 -25.86 10.81
N GLY A 166 12.42 -26.19 10.38
CA GLY A 166 12.70 -27.06 9.24
C GLY A 166 14.12 -26.88 8.69
N GLY A 167 14.59 -27.81 7.85
CA GLY A 167 15.83 -27.65 7.10
C GLY A 167 15.66 -26.60 6.02
N PHE A 168 15.81 -25.32 6.35
CA PHE A 168 15.77 -24.22 5.38
C PHE A 168 17.07 -24.21 4.57
N GLN A 169 17.18 -25.10 3.58
CA GLN A 169 18.21 -24.99 2.56
C GLN A 169 17.72 -24.04 1.47
N ARG A 170 18.48 -22.96 1.23
CA ARG A 170 18.28 -22.12 0.06
C ARG A 170 18.54 -22.97 -1.18
N LYS A 171 17.48 -23.44 -1.83
CA LYS A 171 17.61 -23.99 -3.18
C LYS A 171 17.87 -22.86 -4.16
N HIS A 172 18.52 -23.18 -5.27
CA HIS A 172 18.74 -22.21 -6.34
C HIS A 172 17.40 -21.68 -6.85
N ARG A 173 17.34 -20.37 -7.11
CA ARG A 173 16.23 -19.74 -7.84
C ARG A 173 16.04 -20.48 -9.16
N VAL A 174 14.80 -20.71 -9.56
CA VAL A 174 14.48 -21.24 -10.90
C VAL A 174 13.78 -20.14 -11.67
N SER A 175 14.23 -19.88 -12.89
CA SER A 175 13.57 -18.92 -13.79
C SER A 175 12.98 -19.68 -14.96
N ILE A 176 11.75 -19.36 -15.31
CA ILE A 176 10.99 -19.95 -16.41
C ILE A 176 10.64 -18.83 -17.38
N LEU A 177 11.11 -18.93 -18.62
CA LEU A 177 10.70 -18.08 -19.72
C LEU A 177 9.54 -18.77 -20.44
N ALA A 178 8.35 -18.19 -20.37
CA ALA A 178 7.15 -18.73 -21.01
C ALA A 178 6.92 -18.06 -22.37
N PHE A 179 6.54 -18.87 -23.37
CA PHE A 179 6.14 -18.41 -24.69
C PHE A 179 4.64 -18.64 -24.85
N ILE A 180 3.86 -17.57 -24.94
CA ILE A 180 2.39 -17.62 -24.95
C ILE A 180 1.87 -17.05 -26.27
N GLY A 181 1.07 -17.83 -26.99
CA GLY A 181 0.35 -17.38 -28.19
C GLY A 181 -1.13 -17.19 -27.91
N VAL A 182 -1.89 -16.88 -28.96
CA VAL A 182 -3.36 -16.71 -28.88
C VAL A 182 -4.11 -17.98 -28.46
N HIS A 183 -3.50 -19.15 -28.64
CA HIS A 183 -4.09 -20.45 -28.25
C HIS A 183 -3.60 -20.95 -26.88
N GLY A 184 -2.84 -20.15 -26.15
CA GLY A 184 -2.30 -20.50 -24.83
C GLY A 184 -0.77 -20.65 -24.82
N LEU A 185 -0.26 -21.41 -23.85
CA LEU A 185 1.17 -21.66 -23.71
C LEU A 185 1.68 -22.48 -24.91
N ILE A 186 2.62 -21.92 -25.66
CA ILE A 186 3.29 -22.58 -26.79
C ILE A 186 4.38 -23.51 -26.24
N ASP A 187 5.26 -22.94 -25.41
CA ASP A 187 6.37 -23.67 -24.78
C ASP A 187 6.92 -22.89 -23.58
N TYR A 188 7.88 -23.47 -22.86
CA TYR A 188 8.65 -22.80 -21.83
C TYR A 188 10.11 -23.25 -21.81
N TYR A 189 10.98 -22.38 -21.30
CA TYR A 189 12.39 -22.68 -21.06
C TYR A 189 12.70 -22.41 -19.59
N ASP A 190 13.15 -23.42 -18.85
CA ASP A 190 13.56 -23.27 -17.46
C ASP A 190 15.09 -23.27 -17.29
N THR A 191 15.56 -22.52 -16.30
CA THR A 191 16.97 -22.47 -15.95
C THR A 191 17.19 -22.25 -14.46
N GLN A 192 18.24 -22.86 -13.92
CA GLN A 192 18.68 -22.57 -12.56
C GLN A 192 19.42 -21.23 -12.50
N GLY A 193 18.99 -20.36 -11.60
CA GLY A 193 19.47 -18.99 -11.46
C GLY A 193 18.65 -18.01 -12.30
N THR A 194 19.18 -16.80 -12.46
CA THR A 194 18.53 -15.73 -13.24
C THR A 194 18.67 -16.01 -14.73
N LEU A 195 17.67 -15.62 -15.52
CA LEU A 195 17.78 -15.62 -16.97
C LEU A 195 18.78 -14.53 -17.39
N ILE A 196 19.91 -14.95 -17.96
CA ILE A 196 20.90 -14.04 -18.53
C ILE A 196 20.72 -13.96 -20.05
N VAL A 197 21.26 -12.91 -20.66
CA VAL A 197 21.14 -12.64 -22.11
C VAL A 197 21.51 -13.86 -22.97
N SER A 198 22.59 -14.57 -22.66
CA SER A 198 22.98 -15.77 -23.42
C SER A 198 21.95 -16.90 -23.33
N ARG A 199 21.34 -17.11 -22.17
CA ARG A 199 20.28 -18.11 -21.97
C ARG A 199 18.99 -17.73 -22.66
N PHE A 200 18.67 -16.43 -22.71
CA PHE A 200 17.53 -15.92 -23.46
C PHE A 200 17.66 -16.23 -24.95
N PHE A 201 18.81 -15.95 -25.56
CA PHE A 201 19.02 -16.25 -26.98
C PHE A 201 18.96 -17.74 -27.28
N ASN A 202 19.53 -18.58 -26.42
CA ASN A 202 19.41 -20.03 -26.56
C ASN A 202 17.93 -20.49 -26.49
N ALA A 203 17.14 -19.93 -25.58
CA ALA A 203 15.71 -20.23 -25.47
C ALA A 203 14.93 -19.76 -26.71
N ALA A 204 15.27 -18.59 -27.25
CA ALA A 204 14.64 -18.07 -28.48
C ALA A 204 14.98 -18.91 -29.72
N GLU A 205 16.20 -19.46 -29.79
CA GLU A 205 16.61 -20.37 -30.86
C GLU A 205 15.79 -21.67 -30.85
N ILE A 206 15.49 -22.21 -29.67
CA ILE A 206 14.59 -23.36 -29.49
C ILE A 206 13.20 -23.07 -30.05
N LEU A 207 12.63 -21.91 -29.73
CA LEU A 207 11.33 -21.48 -30.27
C LEU A 207 11.35 -21.36 -31.81
N SER A 208 12.44 -20.82 -32.38
CA SER A 208 12.59 -20.67 -33.83
C SER A 208 12.63 -22.02 -34.56
N THR A 209 13.15 -23.05 -33.88
CA THR A 209 13.26 -24.41 -34.41
C THR A 209 11.91 -25.13 -34.35
N LEU A 210 11.14 -24.94 -33.27
CA LEU A 210 9.80 -25.52 -33.11
C LEU A 210 8.79 -24.99 -34.14
N ARG A 211 8.86 -23.69 -34.48
CA ARG A 211 7.98 -23.09 -35.50
C ARG A 211 8.26 -23.57 -36.93
N ARG A 212 9.47 -24.07 -37.25
CA ARG A 212 9.75 -24.63 -38.59
C ARG A 212 8.99 -25.93 -38.88
N PHE A 213 8.44 -26.60 -37.87
CA PHE A 213 7.67 -27.83 -38.04
C PHE A 213 6.16 -27.63 -38.18
N HIS A 214 5.64 -26.40 -38.04
CA HIS A 214 4.20 -26.09 -38.09
C HIS A 214 3.83 -25.09 -39.20
N SER A 215 4.54 -25.11 -40.33
CA SER A 215 3.99 -24.47 -41.54
C SER A 215 2.98 -25.43 -42.17
N PRO A 216 1.69 -25.06 -42.28
CA PRO A 216 0.75 -25.87 -43.03
C PRO A 216 1.21 -25.90 -44.48
N LYS A 217 1.39 -27.11 -45.03
CA LYS A 217 1.50 -27.29 -46.48
C LYS A 217 0.19 -26.77 -47.08
N SER A 218 0.32 -25.79 -47.98
CA SER A 218 -0.72 -25.20 -48.82
C SER A 218 -1.66 -26.23 -49.41
#